data_AF-A0A0S4QLM2-F1
#
_entry.id   AF-A0A0S4QLM2-F1
#
_cell.length_a   1.000
_cell.length_b   1.000
_cell.length_c   1.000
_cell.angle_alpha   90.00
_cell.angle_beta   90.00
_cell.angle_gamma   90.00
#
_symmetry.space_group_name_H-M   'P 1'
#
loop_
_entity.id
_entity.type
_entity.pdbx_description
1 polymer ?
#
loop_
_entity_poly.entity_id
_entity_poly.type
_entity_poly.pdbx_seq_one_letter_code
_entity_poly.pdbx_strand_id
1 'polypeptide(L)'
;MDRPPESRDDTLSRKGLATVVATPSHRVEQDELRERMRAVGMSHDEIAIKVARRYNYRPRAAYRIAHGWTQQQAAGRINAHAARTGLDPHGKAPMTGARLSELENWPLPLRRRPTPQLLANAGLVPSARVGHSRSASSAT
;
A
#
# COMPACT_ATOMS: atom_id res chain seq x y z
N MET A 1 7.11 62.30 -45.61
CA MET A 1 7.37 61.97 -44.19
C MET A 1 6.16 61.20 -43.71
N ASP A 2 6.19 59.89 -43.90
CA ASP A 2 5.05 58.99 -43.67
C ASP A 2 5.13 58.37 -42.27
N ARG A 3 3.98 58.26 -41.61
CA ARG A 3 3.79 57.97 -40.17
C ARG A 3 4.13 56.49 -39.85
N PRO A 4 4.89 56.17 -38.78
CA PRO A 4 5.18 54.79 -38.39
C PRO A 4 3.95 54.09 -37.75
N PRO A 5 3.82 52.76 -37.84
CA PRO A 5 2.64 52.04 -37.37
C PRO A 5 2.57 51.98 -35.83
N GLU A 6 1.36 52.21 -35.34
CA GLU A 6 0.92 52.24 -33.95
C GLU A 6 1.05 50.84 -33.30
N SER A 7 1.87 50.75 -32.26
CA SER A 7 2.09 49.54 -31.45
C SER A 7 0.82 49.23 -30.66
N ARG A 8 0.16 48.11 -30.96
CA ARG A 8 -0.93 47.56 -30.15
C ARG A 8 -0.38 46.65 -29.07
N ASP A 9 0.30 47.26 -28.10
CA ASP A 9 0.45 46.69 -26.77
C ASP A 9 -0.62 47.36 -25.90
N ASP A 10 -1.68 46.63 -25.55
CA ASP A 10 -2.36 46.79 -24.25
C ASP A 10 -3.55 45.84 -24.16
N THR A 11 -3.38 44.82 -23.30
CA THR A 11 -4.33 44.27 -22.32
C THR A 11 -4.04 42.78 -22.11
N LEU A 12 -2.83 42.51 -21.59
CA LEU A 12 -2.62 41.33 -20.75
C LEU A 12 -3.56 41.45 -19.54
N SER A 13 -4.75 40.86 -19.72
CA SER A 13 -5.74 40.56 -18.70
C SER A 13 -5.05 39.78 -17.59
N ARG A 14 -4.55 40.54 -16.61
CA ARG A 14 -3.93 40.04 -15.39
C ARG A 14 -5.04 39.53 -14.47
N LYS A 15 -5.76 38.49 -14.90
CA LYS A 15 -6.67 37.72 -14.06
C LYS A 15 -5.78 36.87 -13.17
N GLY A 16 -5.60 37.31 -11.92
CA GLY A 16 -4.75 36.65 -10.94
C GLY A 16 -5.07 35.16 -10.86
N LEU A 17 -4.14 34.33 -11.30
CA LEU A 17 -4.03 32.96 -10.83
C LEU A 17 -3.61 33.04 -9.37
N ALA A 18 -4.58 33.08 -8.47
CA ALA A 18 -4.36 32.51 -7.16
C ALA A 18 -4.14 31.02 -7.40
N THR A 19 -2.88 30.60 -7.54
CA THR A 19 -2.50 29.19 -7.55
C THR A 19 -2.86 28.63 -6.18
N VAL A 20 -4.07 28.07 -6.08
CA VAL A 20 -4.45 27.20 -4.96
C VAL A 20 -3.51 26.01 -5.06
N VAL A 21 -2.45 26.00 -4.25
CA VAL A 21 -1.58 24.84 -4.12
C VAL A 21 -2.45 23.74 -3.51
N ALA A 22 -2.91 22.81 -4.35
CA ALA A 22 -3.68 21.67 -3.92
C ALA A 22 -2.84 20.85 -2.95
N THR A 23 -3.37 20.55 -1.76
CA THR A 23 -2.70 19.63 -0.85
C THR A 23 -2.62 18.26 -1.54
N PRO A 24 -1.44 17.62 -1.52
CA PRO A 24 -1.26 16.33 -2.15
C PRO A 24 -2.26 15.34 -1.55
N SER A 25 -2.84 14.50 -2.41
CA SER A 25 -3.69 13.41 -1.89
C SER A 25 -2.87 12.53 -0.96
N HIS A 26 -3.52 11.93 0.04
CA HIS A 26 -2.87 11.02 0.99
C HIS A 26 -2.07 9.89 0.30
N ARG A 27 -2.47 9.49 -0.91
CA ARG A 27 -1.71 8.53 -1.74
C ARG A 27 -0.37 9.09 -2.20
N VAL A 28 -0.35 10.34 -2.66
CA VAL A 28 0.88 11.03 -3.11
C VAL A 28 1.85 11.19 -1.95
N GLU A 29 1.36 11.60 -0.76
CA GLU A 29 2.20 11.70 0.44
C GLU A 29 2.86 10.37 0.82
N GLN A 30 2.13 9.26 0.67
CA GLN A 30 2.67 7.93 0.94
C GLN A 30 3.75 7.52 -0.07
N ASP A 31 3.50 7.77 -1.35
CA ASP A 31 4.45 7.47 -2.42
C ASP A 31 5.74 8.28 -2.27
N GLU A 32 5.62 9.58 -1.95
CA GLU A 32 6.76 10.46 -1.66
C GLU A 32 7.55 10.01 -0.42
N LEU A 33 6.85 9.63 0.65
CA LEU A 33 7.48 9.12 1.86
C LEU A 33 8.23 7.82 1.58
N ARG A 34 7.62 6.89 0.85
CA ARG A 34 8.23 5.63 0.42
C ARG A 34 9.47 5.91 -0.42
N GLU A 35 9.39 6.80 -1.40
CA GLU A 35 10.50 7.15 -2.28
C GLU A 35 11.68 7.71 -1.48
N ARG A 36 11.41 8.61 -0.54
CA ARG A 36 12.44 9.14 0.37
C ARG A 36 13.11 8.04 1.19
N MET A 37 12.35 7.08 1.70
CA MET A 37 12.92 5.96 2.45
C MET A 37 13.73 5.00 1.56
N ARG A 38 13.30 4.77 0.32
CA ARG A 38 14.09 4.00 -0.66
C ARG A 38 15.39 4.70 -1.04
N ALA A 39 15.37 6.03 -1.18
CA ALA A 39 16.55 6.84 -1.50
C ALA A 39 17.64 6.75 -0.42
N VAL A 40 17.26 6.59 0.86
CA VAL A 40 18.22 6.36 1.96
C VAL A 40 18.64 4.89 2.11
N GLY A 41 18.27 4.03 1.17
CA GLY A 41 18.66 2.62 1.15
C GLY A 41 17.79 1.67 1.98
N MET A 42 16.68 2.14 2.54
CA MET A 42 15.83 1.33 3.41
C MET A 42 15.17 0.18 2.64
N SER A 43 15.15 -1.01 3.24
CA SER A 43 14.48 -2.18 2.66
C SER A 43 12.95 -2.02 2.67
N HIS A 44 12.27 -2.80 1.82
CA HIS A 44 10.80 -2.81 1.78
C HIS A 44 10.19 -3.28 3.12
N ASP A 45 10.87 -4.16 3.85
CA ASP A 45 10.41 -4.67 5.14
C ASP A 45 10.45 -3.57 6.21
N GLU A 46 11.56 -2.82 6.27
CA GLU A 46 11.70 -1.67 7.16
C GLU A 46 10.71 -0.55 6.82
N ILE A 47 10.50 -0.28 5.52
CA ILE A 47 9.48 0.66 5.07
C ILE A 47 8.09 0.22 5.51
N ALA A 48 7.74 -1.06 5.34
CA ALA A 48 6.45 -1.59 5.74
C ALA A 48 6.20 -1.39 7.23
N ILE A 49 7.20 -1.63 8.09
CA ILE A 49 7.10 -1.38 9.53
C ILE A 49 6.86 0.10 9.83
N LYS A 50 7.58 1.01 9.18
CA LYS A 50 7.42 2.46 9.39
C LYS A 50 6.07 2.98 8.91
N VAL A 51 5.63 2.55 7.73
CA VAL A 51 4.33 2.90 7.15
C VAL A 51 3.19 2.35 7.99
N ALA A 52 3.30 1.11 8.46
CA ALA A 52 2.32 0.51 9.38
C ALA A 52 2.16 1.34 10.66
N ARG A 53 3.27 1.75 11.29
CA ARG A 53 3.23 2.55 12.52
C ARG A 53 2.71 3.96 12.28
N ARG A 54 3.11 4.63 11.20
CA ARG A 54 2.75 6.02 10.92
C ARG A 54 1.28 6.20 10.53
N TYR A 55 0.73 5.28 9.76
CA TYR A 55 -0.63 5.40 9.20
C TYR A 55 -1.59 4.32 9.73
N ASN A 56 -1.19 3.57 10.75
CA ASN A 56 -1.95 2.46 11.32
C ASN A 56 -2.37 1.40 10.28
N TYR A 57 -1.53 1.18 9.26
CA TYR A 57 -1.79 0.15 8.27
C TYR A 57 -1.55 -1.24 8.84
N ARG A 58 -2.40 -2.16 8.41
CA ARG A 58 -2.22 -3.59 8.70
C ARG A 58 -1.01 -4.13 7.95
N PRO A 59 -0.30 -5.13 8.49
CA PRO A 59 0.95 -5.62 7.90
C PRO A 59 0.87 -5.93 6.39
N ARG A 60 -0.23 -6.54 5.94
CA ARG A 60 -0.44 -6.91 4.52
C ARG A 60 -0.54 -5.67 3.61
N ALA A 61 -1.34 -4.69 4.01
CA ALA A 61 -1.49 -3.44 3.29
C ALA A 61 -0.18 -2.63 3.32
N ALA A 62 0.50 -2.59 4.48
CA ALA A 62 1.76 -1.88 4.64
C ALA A 62 2.86 -2.45 3.73
N TYR A 63 2.94 -3.78 3.61
CA TYR A 63 3.88 -4.43 2.68
C TYR A 63 3.61 -4.03 1.23
N ARG A 64 2.34 -4.04 0.82
CA ARG A 64 1.95 -3.59 -0.52
C ARG A 64 2.35 -2.13 -0.78
N ILE A 65 2.10 -1.25 0.19
CA ILE A 65 2.44 0.18 0.09
C ILE A 65 3.96 0.38 0.07
N ALA A 66 4.72 -0.40 0.84
CA ALA A 66 6.18 -0.34 0.83
C ALA A 66 6.75 -0.58 -0.57
N HIS A 67 6.16 -1.53 -1.32
CA HIS A 67 6.52 -1.80 -2.71
C HIS A 67 5.93 -0.79 -3.72
N GLY A 68 5.06 0.12 -3.27
CA GLY A 68 4.36 1.09 -4.13
C GLY A 68 3.36 0.45 -5.08
N TRP A 69 2.74 -0.67 -4.68
CA TRP A 69 1.79 -1.37 -5.54
C TRP A 69 0.35 -0.97 -5.26
N THR A 70 -0.41 -0.81 -6.33
CA THR A 70 -1.88 -0.83 -6.22
C THR A 70 -2.36 -2.23 -5.85
N GLN A 71 -3.59 -2.34 -5.34
CA GLN A 71 -4.19 -3.66 -5.06
C GLN A 71 -4.24 -4.55 -6.31
N GLN A 72 -4.52 -3.96 -7.48
CA GLN A 72 -4.55 -4.71 -8.74
C GLN A 72 -3.16 -5.20 -9.16
N GLN A 73 -2.12 -4.37 -9.00
CA GLN A 73 -0.74 -4.77 -9.29
C GLN A 73 -0.26 -5.87 -8.33
N ALA A 74 -0.61 -5.76 -7.05
CA ALA A 74 -0.30 -6.78 -6.05
C ALA A 74 -1.02 -8.10 -6.35
N ALA A 75 -2.31 -8.05 -6.69
CA ALA A 75 -3.08 -9.23 -7.11
C ALA A 75 -2.45 -9.90 -8.35
N GLY A 76 -2.04 -9.12 -9.35
CA GLY A 76 -1.33 -9.63 -10.53
C GLY A 76 -0.02 -10.34 -10.18
N ARG A 77 0.77 -9.79 -9.24
CA ARG A 77 2.01 -10.43 -8.77
C ARG A 77 1.74 -11.72 -8.00
N ILE A 78 0.70 -11.76 -7.17
CA ILE A 78 0.26 -12.97 -6.46
C ILE A 78 -0.12 -14.06 -7.47
N ASN A 79 -0.91 -13.72 -8.49
CA ASN A 79 -1.32 -14.67 -9.53
C ASN A 79 -0.11 -15.18 -10.33
N ALA A 80 0.80 -14.28 -10.71
CA ALA A 80 2.02 -14.67 -11.42
C ALA A 80 2.89 -15.61 -10.56
N HIS A 81 2.97 -15.37 -9.25
CA HIS A 81 3.66 -16.27 -8.33
C HIS A 81 2.94 -17.62 -8.19
N ALA A 82 1.60 -17.63 -8.08
CA ALA A 82 0.80 -18.85 -8.01
C ALA A 82 0.93 -19.72 -9.27
N ALA A 83 1.01 -19.09 -10.44
CA ALA A 83 1.27 -19.79 -11.70
C ALA A 83 2.67 -20.40 -11.72
N ARG A 84 3.71 -19.64 -11.35
CA ARG A 84 5.11 -20.13 -11.31
C ARG A 84 5.34 -21.27 -10.32
N THR A 85 4.59 -21.29 -9.22
CA THR A 85 4.71 -22.30 -8.16
C THR A 85 3.76 -23.49 -8.35
N GLY A 86 2.93 -23.49 -9.40
CA GLY A 86 1.96 -24.55 -9.67
C GLY A 86 0.78 -24.57 -8.70
N LEU A 87 0.56 -23.49 -7.94
CA LEU A 87 -0.52 -23.37 -6.97
C LEU A 87 -1.87 -23.05 -7.63
N ASP A 88 -1.84 -22.30 -8.73
CA ASP A 88 -2.99 -22.11 -9.61
C ASP A 88 -2.52 -22.00 -11.08
N PRO A 89 -2.02 -23.09 -11.67
CA PRO A 89 -1.42 -23.08 -13.00
C PRO A 89 -2.46 -22.81 -14.11
N HIS A 90 -3.75 -23.03 -13.82
CA HIS A 90 -4.86 -22.81 -14.75
C HIS A 90 -5.65 -21.52 -14.47
N GLY A 91 -5.26 -20.73 -13.47
CA GLY A 91 -5.96 -19.51 -13.10
C GLY A 91 -7.42 -19.75 -12.71
N LYS A 92 -7.74 -20.87 -12.07
CA LYS A 92 -9.11 -21.23 -11.67
C LYS A 92 -9.63 -20.37 -10.52
N ALA A 93 -8.75 -19.82 -9.71
CA ALA A 93 -9.11 -18.98 -8.56
C ALA A 93 -8.20 -17.74 -8.47
N PRO A 94 -8.24 -16.84 -9.47
CA PRO A 94 -7.33 -15.71 -9.52
C PRO A 94 -7.61 -14.75 -8.36
N MET A 95 -6.54 -14.22 -7.77
CA MET A 95 -6.62 -13.07 -6.88
C MET A 95 -7.05 -11.84 -7.68
N THR A 96 -7.98 -11.08 -7.13
CA THR A 96 -8.44 -9.79 -7.67
C THR A 96 -8.12 -8.67 -6.69
N GLY A 97 -8.08 -7.42 -7.16
CA GLY A 97 -7.90 -6.26 -6.27
C GLY A 97 -8.95 -6.19 -5.14
N ALA A 98 -10.23 -6.49 -5.45
CA ALA A 98 -11.31 -6.52 -4.47
C ALA A 98 -11.09 -7.61 -3.41
N ARG A 99 -10.76 -8.83 -3.83
CA ARG A 99 -10.48 -9.95 -2.92
C ARG A 99 -9.25 -9.69 -2.05
N LEU A 100 -8.23 -9.04 -2.61
CA LEU A 100 -7.05 -8.61 -1.86
C LEU A 100 -7.42 -7.53 -0.83
N SER A 101 -8.28 -6.57 -1.21
CA SER A 101 -8.80 -5.55 -0.28
C SER A 101 -9.55 -6.17 0.91
N GLU A 102 -10.43 -7.13 0.64
CA GLU A 102 -11.12 -7.88 1.70
C GLU A 102 -10.13 -8.60 2.61
N LEU A 103 -9.10 -9.23 2.03
CA LEU A 103 -8.07 -9.94 2.77
C LEU A 103 -7.18 -9.02 3.62
N GLU A 104 -6.89 -7.82 3.13
CA GLU A 104 -6.14 -6.78 3.86
C GLU A 104 -6.94 -6.25 5.06
N ASN A 105 -8.26 -6.15 4.91
CA ASN A 105 -9.17 -5.59 5.92
C ASN A 105 -9.74 -6.63 6.90
N TRP A 106 -9.79 -7.92 6.57
CA TRP A 106 -10.30 -8.97 7.45
C TRP A 106 -9.53 -9.10 8.78
N PRO A 107 -10.14 -9.04 9.98
CA PRO A 107 -11.53 -9.41 10.26
C PRO A 107 -12.54 -8.26 10.29
N LEU A 108 -12.16 -7.02 9.93
CA LEU A 108 -13.03 -5.86 10.06
C LEU A 108 -13.30 -5.17 8.70
N PRO A 109 -14.56 -4.84 8.40
CA PRO A 109 -15.79 -5.28 9.07
C PRO A 109 -16.08 -6.77 8.74
N LEU A 110 -16.86 -7.44 9.60
CA LEU A 110 -17.19 -8.88 9.65
C LEU A 110 -17.87 -9.47 8.38
N ARG A 111 -17.43 -9.15 7.16
CA ARG A 111 -18.18 -9.44 5.93
C ARG A 111 -17.91 -10.80 5.28
N ARG A 112 -16.84 -11.53 5.63
CA ARG A 112 -16.67 -12.97 5.33
C ARG A 112 -15.38 -13.55 5.88
N ARG A 113 -15.41 -14.79 6.38
CA ARG A 113 -14.20 -15.55 6.74
C ARG A 113 -13.46 -15.94 5.44
N PRO A 114 -12.16 -15.59 5.26
CA PRO A 114 -11.39 -16.03 4.11
C PRO A 114 -11.28 -17.56 4.09
N THR A 115 -11.47 -18.18 2.92
CA THR A 115 -11.40 -19.63 2.79
C THR A 115 -9.98 -20.13 3.14
N PRO A 116 -9.82 -21.34 3.71
CA PRO A 116 -8.51 -21.89 4.09
C PRO A 116 -7.46 -21.85 2.97
N GLN A 117 -7.89 -22.03 1.71
CA GLN A 117 -7.03 -21.94 0.52
C GLN A 117 -6.41 -20.54 0.33
N LEU A 118 -7.13 -19.48 0.69
CA LEU A 118 -6.65 -18.09 0.62
C LEU A 118 -5.60 -17.80 1.70
N LEU A 119 -5.69 -18.47 2.85
CA LEU A 119 -4.68 -18.38 3.92
C LEU A 119 -3.41 -19.15 3.57
N ALA A 120 -3.54 -20.32 2.94
CA ALA A 120 -2.42 -21.13 2.47
C ALA A 120 -1.56 -20.38 1.43
N ASN A 121 -2.19 -19.64 0.51
CA ASN A 121 -1.48 -18.86 -0.50
C ASN A 121 -0.77 -17.61 0.07
N ALA A 122 -1.11 -17.17 1.29
CA ALA A 122 -0.62 -15.91 1.88
C ALA A 122 0.38 -16.11 3.03
N GLY A 123 0.78 -17.35 3.34
CA GLY A 123 1.77 -17.63 4.39
C GLY A 123 1.25 -17.31 5.80
N LEU A 124 0.37 -18.17 6.34
CA LEU A 124 0.07 -18.18 7.77
C LEU A 124 1.18 -18.94 8.51
N VAL A 125 2.08 -18.21 9.18
CA VAL A 125 2.76 -18.71 10.38
C VAL A 125 1.92 -18.28 11.58
N PRO A 126 1.19 -19.18 12.26
CA PRO A 126 0.66 -18.86 13.57
C PRO A 126 1.77 -19.12 14.60
N SER A 127 2.55 -18.08 14.92
CA SER A 127 3.39 -18.13 16.12
C SER A 127 2.50 -17.83 17.33
N ALA A 128 1.81 -18.86 17.81
CA ALA A 128 1.19 -18.88 19.12
C ALA A 128 2.02 -19.81 20.02
N ARG A 129 3.10 -19.29 20.61
CA ARG A 129 3.62 -19.80 21.88
C ARG A 129 3.23 -18.81 22.97
N VAL A 130 2.16 -19.14 23.70
CA VAL A 130 1.96 -18.63 25.05
C VAL A 130 1.63 -19.85 25.91
N GLY A 131 2.51 -20.10 26.88
CA GLY A 131 2.38 -21.18 27.84
C GLY A 131 3.64 -21.31 28.68
N HIS A 132 4.06 -20.22 29.36
CA HIS A 132 4.99 -20.33 30.47
C HIS A 132 4.17 -20.58 31.74
N SER A 133 4.05 -21.83 32.17
CA SER A 133 3.68 -22.14 33.55
C SER A 133 4.90 -21.88 34.44
N ARG A 134 4.92 -20.74 35.12
CA ARG A 134 5.73 -20.59 36.33
C ARG A 134 5.01 -21.38 37.43
N SER A 135 5.47 -22.60 37.66
CA SER A 135 5.16 -23.33 38.89
C SER A 135 5.78 -22.58 40.06
N ALA A 136 4.95 -22.39 41.09
CA ALA A 136 5.21 -21.61 42.28
C ALA A 136 6.26 -22.27 43.17
N SER A 137 7.08 -21.41 43.79
CA SER A 137 7.85 -21.70 44.99
C SER A 137 6.94 -22.26 46.08
N SER A 138 7.40 -23.31 46.75
CA SER A 138 6.98 -23.65 48.11
C SER A 138 8.23 -24.12 48.84
N ALA A 139 8.83 -23.19 49.58
CA ALA A 139 9.77 -23.47 50.65
C ALA A 139 9.00 -23.20 51.94
N THR A 140 8.83 -24.23 52.77
CA THR A 140 8.86 -24.23 54.24
C THR A 140 8.77 -25.69 54.67
#